data_AF-A0A260YN50-F1
#
_entry.id   AF-A0A260YN50-F1
#
_cell.length_a   1.000
_cell.length_b   1.000
_cell.length_c   1.000
_cell.angle_alpha   90.00
_cell.angle_beta   90.00
_cell.angle_gamma   90.00
#
_symmetry.space_group_name_H-M   'P 1'
#
loop_
_entity.id
_entity.type
_entity.pdbx_description
1 polymer ?
#
loop_
_entity_poly.entity_id
_entity_poly.type
_entity_poly.pdbx_seq_one_letter_code
_entity_poly.pdbx_strand_id
1 'polypeptide(L)' 'MLESEREKYVELNLKYNKYFLPIQWCYSLLYEARAQGKIGADVMLNELIKSVGDFRRGLGQLCNFDWVPIPLVYP' A
#
# COMPACT_ATOMS: atom_id res chain seq x y z
N MET A 1 8.45 11.37 1.87
CA MET A 1 7.70 11.17 3.11
C MET A 1 7.88 12.43 3.94
N LEU A 2 6.80 13.08 4.34
CA LEU A 2 6.85 14.22 5.24
C LEU A 2 7.38 13.80 6.61
N GLU A 3 7.87 14.76 7.39
CA GLU A 3 8.37 14.52 8.74
C GLU A 3 7.30 13.86 9.63
N SER A 4 6.07 14.38 9.59
CA SER A 4 4.92 13.83 10.32
C SER A 4 4.51 12.41 9.89
N GLU A 5 4.70 12.07 8.62
CA GLU A 5 4.47 10.71 8.12
C GLU A 5 5.58 9.76 8.58
N ARG A 6 6.82 10.25 8.63
CA ARG A 6 7.97 9.48 9.10
C ARG A 6 7.84 9.12 10.57
N GLU A 7 7.38 10.05 11.41
CA GLU A 7 7.13 9.79 12.82
C GLU A 7 6.12 8.65 13.02
N LYS A 8 4.97 8.71 12.35
CA LYS A 8 3.96 7.64 12.37
C LYS A 8 4.49 6.30 11.86
N TYR A 9 5.35 6.35 10.83
CA TYR A 9 5.99 5.14 10.30
C TYR A 9 6.95 4.49 11.31
N VAL A 10 7.69 5.30 12.07
CA VAL A 10 8.63 4.82 13.09
C VAL A 10 7.91 4.33 14.35
N GLU A 11 6.87 5.06 14.79
CA GLU A 11 6.03 4.73 15.94
C GLU A 11 5.44 3.32 15.86
N LEU A 12 5.04 2.90 14.65
CA LEU A 12 4.53 1.55 14.42
C LEU A 12 5.65 0.50 14.57
N ASN A 13 5.82 -0.04 15.78
CA ASN A 13 6.86 -1.03 16.07
C ASN A 13 6.45 -2.44 15.59
N LEU A 14 6.74 -2.73 14.32
CA LEU A 14 6.55 -4.04 13.71
C LEU A 14 7.91 -4.64 13.33
N LYS A 15 8.07 -5.95 13.55
CA LYS A 15 9.24 -6.72 13.12
C LYS A 15 9.30 -6.93 11.60
N TYR A 16 8.17 -6.79 10.91
CA TYR A 16 8.05 -7.00 9.47
C TYR A 16 8.22 -5.70 8.69
N ASN A 17 8.51 -5.80 7.40
CA ASN A 17 8.58 -4.65 6.51
C ASN A 17 7.22 -3.94 6.44
N LYS A 18 7.22 -2.61 6.63
CA LYS A 18 6.02 -1.76 6.74
C LYS A 18 5.61 -1.12 5.42
N TYR A 19 6.03 -1.67 4.27
CA TYR A 19 5.69 -1.15 2.94
C TYR A 19 4.17 -1.07 2.68
N PHE A 20 3.35 -1.81 3.42
CA PHE A 20 1.89 -1.74 3.35
C PHE A 20 1.31 -0.45 3.97
N LEU A 21 2.05 0.20 4.86
CA LEU A 21 1.54 1.32 5.65
C LEU A 21 1.19 2.56 4.80
N PRO A 22 2.04 3.01 3.85
CA PRO A 22 1.66 4.08 2.93
C PRO A 22 0.46 3.73 2.05
N ILE A 23 0.30 2.46 1.69
CA ILE A 23 -0.84 1.99 0.89
C ILE A 23 -2.13 2.10 1.71
N GLN A 24 -2.06 1.76 3.01
CA GLN A 24 -3.17 1.95 3.94
C GLN A 24 -3.54 3.43 4.09
N TRP A 25 -2.56 4.33 4.20
CA TRP A 25 -2.82 5.77 4.26
C TRP A 25 -3.48 6.29 2.98
N CYS A 26 -3.08 5.75 1.82
CA CYS A 26 -3.73 6.07 0.56
C CYS A 26 -5.23 5.69 0.57
N TYR A 27 -5.58 4.50 1.06
CA TYR A 27 -6.99 4.13 1.22
C TYR A 27 -7.74 5.06 2.19
N SER A 28 -7.16 5.39 3.34
CA SER A 28 -7.78 6.33 4.29
C SER A 28 -8.06 7.68 3.63
N LEU A 29 -7.10 8.23 2.87
CA LEU A 29 -7.27 9.49 2.15
C LEU A 29 -8.37 9.40 1.08
N LEU A 30 -8.51 8.27 0.39
CA LEU A 30 -9.59 8.06 -0.58
C LEU A 30 -10.97 8.04 0.08
N TYR A 31 -11.10 7.37 1.23
CA TYR A 31 -12.35 7.37 1.99
C TYR A 31 -12.68 8.76 2.55
N GLU A 32 -11.69 9.49 3.08
CA GLU A 32 -11.86 10.87 3.51
C GLU A 32 -12.27 11.79 2.36
N ALA A 33 -11.65 11.64 1.18
CA ALA A 33 -12.01 12.41 -0.01
C ALA A 33 -13.46 12.11 -0.46
N ARG A 34 -13.92 10.86 -0.33
CA ARG A 34 -15.32 10.49 -0.60
C ARG A 34 -16.28 11.10 0.42
N ALA A 35 -15.92 11.09 1.71
CA ALA A 35 -16.70 11.69 2.78
C ALA A 35 -16.81 13.22 2.64
N GLN A 36 -15.74 13.86 2.16
CA GLN A 36 -15.70 15.29 1.85
C GLN A 36 -16.41 15.65 0.53
N GLY A 37 -16.96 14.66 -0.20
CA GLY A 37 -17.65 14.89 -1.47
C GLY A 37 -16.73 15.25 -2.64
N LYS A 38 -15.41 15.09 -2.50
CA LYS A 38 -14.44 15.32 -3.60
C LYS A 38 -14.52 14.22 -4.66
N ILE A 39 -14.94 13.02 -4.27
CA ILE A 39 -15.23 11.89 -5.17
C ILE A 39 -16.75 11.83 -5.34
N GLY A 40 -17.22 12.04 -6.58
CA GLY A 40 -18.64 12.26 -6.86
C GLY A 40 -19.53 11.01 -6.79
N ALA A 41 -18.94 9.81 -6.90
CA ALA A 41 -19.71 8.56 -6.89
C ALA A 41 -18.92 7.42 -6.23
N ASP A 42 -19.63 6.48 -5.61
CA ASP A 42 -19.04 5.28 -4.99
C ASP A 42 -18.35 4.38 -6.02
N VAL A 43 -18.85 4.37 -7.26
CA VAL A 43 -18.23 3.62 -8.38
C VAL A 43 -16.83 4.16 -8.68
N MET A 44 -16.64 5.49 -8.63
CA MET A 44 -15.32 6.10 -8.85
C MET A 44 -14.35 5.74 -7.71
N LEU A 45 -14.83 5.74 -6.46
CA LEU A 45 -14.04 5.30 -5.32
C LEU A 45 -13.60 3.84 -5.49
N ASN A 46 -14.50 2.95 -5.93
CA ASN A 46 -14.19 1.54 -6.16
C ASN A 46 -13.09 1.35 -7.22
N GLU A 47 -13.15 2.09 -8.33
CA GLU A 47 -12.10 2.02 -9.37
C GLU A 47 -10.75 2.55 -8.86
N LEU A 48 -10.74 3.61 -8.04
CA LEU A 48 -9.51 4.10 -7.40
C LEU A 48 -8.93 3.07 -6.44
N ILE A 49 -9.76 2.48 -5.58
CA ILE A 49 -9.35 1.43 -4.65
C ILE A 49 -8.78 0.23 -5.41
N LYS A 50 -9.43 -0.17 -6.51
CA LYS A 50 -8.97 -1.26 -7.38
C LYS A 50 -7.59 -0.96 -7.97
N SER A 51 -7.40 0.25 -8.50
CA SER A 51 -6.12 0.69 -9.07
C SER A 51 -4.99 0.69 -8.04
N VAL A 52 -5.24 1.18 -6.82
CA VAL A 52 -4.29 1.12 -5.70
C VAL A 52 -4.02 -0.33 -5.28
N GLY A 53 -5.04 -1.18 -5.31
CA GLY A 53 -4.93 -2.61 -5.03
C GLY A 53 -4.05 -3.35 -6.05
N ASP A 54 -4.14 -3.00 -7.33
CA ASP A 54 -3.31 -3.57 -8.38
C ASP A 54 -1.84 -3.12 -8.24
N PHE A 55 -1.59 -1.86 -7.89
CA PHE A 55 -0.24 -1.38 -7.54
C PHE A 55 0.34 -2.15 -6.34
N ARG A 56 -0.45 -2.36 -5.28
CA ARG A 56 -0.04 -3.16 -4.11
C ARG A 56 0.30 -4.59 -4.51
N ARG A 57 -0.45 -5.19 -5.44
CA ARG A 57 -0.18 -6.54 -5.94
C ARG A 57 1.18 -6.61 -6.63
N GLY A 58 1.52 -5.62 -7.45
CA GLY A 58 2.83 -5.52 -8.10
C GLY A 58 3.98 -5.43 -7.10
N LEU A 59 3.83 -4.62 -6.05
CA LEU A 59 4.82 -4.58 -4.96
C LEU A 59 4.95 -5.92 -4.24
N GLY A 60 3.84 -6.60 -3.96
CA GLY A 60 3.86 -7.93 -3.37
C GLY A 60 4.61 -8.95 -4.22
N GLN A 61 4.47 -8.89 -5.55
CA GLN A 61 5.26 -9.74 -6.46
C GLN A 61 6.76 -9.46 -6.33
N LEU A 62 7.17 -8.20 -6.31
CA LEU A 62 8.58 -7.83 -6.11
C LEU A 62 9.13 -8.37 -4.79
N CYS A 63 8.38 -8.21 -3.69
CA CYS A 63 8.77 -8.78 -2.40
C CYS A 63 8.88 -10.31 -2.43
N ASN A 64 8.01 -11.00 -3.18
CA ASN A 64 8.08 -12.45 -3.31
C ASN A 64 9.33 -12.90 -4.07
N PHE A 65 9.72 -12.20 -5.13
CA PHE A 65 10.96 -12.49 -5.86
C PHE A 65 12.21 -12.23 -5.02
N ASP A 66 12.19 -11.22 -4.15
CA ASP A 66 13.28 -10.93 -3.22
C ASP A 66 13.37 -11.97 -2.09
N TRP A 67 12.22 -12.39 -1.56
CA TRP A 67 12.16 -13.34 -0.45
C TRP A 67 12.46 -14.79 -0.89
N VAL A 68 12.01 -15.19 -2.08
CA VAL A 68 12.19 -16.57 -2.59
C VAL A 68 13.15 -16.55 -3.77
N PRO A 69 14.48 -16.68 -3.52
CA PRO A 69 15.44 -16.81 -4.60
C PRO A 69 15.26 -18.14 -5.33
N ILE A 70 15.76 -18.21 -6.58
CA ILE A 70 15.82 -19.46 -7.33
C ILE A 70 16.56 -20.50 -6.48
N PRO A 71 16.01 -21.71 -6.28
CA PRO A 71 16.65 -22.69 -5.41
C PRO A 71 18.05 -23.03 -5.92
N LEU A 72 19.03 -22.99 -5.01
CA LEU A 72 20.45 -23.21 -5.29
C LEU A 72 20.77 -24.57 -5.94
N VAL A 73 19.84 -25.52 -5.84
CA VAL A 73 19.97 -26.88 -6.38
C VAL A 73 19.46 -26.99 -7.82
N TYR A 74 18.93 -25.91 -8.40
CA TYR A 74 18.66 -25.91 -9.84
C TYR A 74 19.97 -26.09 -10.61
N PRO A 75 20.04 -27.03 -11.58
CA PRO A 75 21.24 -27.31 -12.38
C PRO A 75 21.65 -26.11 -13.25
#